data_AF-A0A094GIR5-F1
#
_entry.id   AF-A0A094GIR5-F1
#
_cell.length_a   1.000
_cell.length_b   1.000
_cell.length_c   1.000
_cell.angle_alpha   90.00
_cell.angle_beta   90.00
_cell.angle_gamma   90.00
#
_symmetry.space_group_name_H-M   'P 1'
#
loop_
_entity.id
_entity.type
_entity.pdbx_description
1 polymer ?
#
loop_
_entity_poly.entity_id
_entity_poly.type
_entity_poly.pdbx_seq_one_letter_code
_entity_poly.pdbx_strand_id
1 'polypeptide(L)'
;MAGAIRQPIDIPALERYISQHVREITIPIDVKQFGFGQSNPTYQLTSTSGRKYVMRKKPPGKLISKTAHKVEREYRILHALHDTDVTVPKVYCLCEDDSIIGTPFYIMEFLDGRIIEDPAIPNVTPAERTEMWHDAIRTLAKLHRVNPKSVGLETYGKPAGFYNRQIKTFQILSAAQAQAVDADTKKAVGDIPHFPDMLAFFSDLATQPKDRGVLIHGDYKIDNVVFHKTEPRVIGILDWEMSTIGHPLSDLANILNPYITALSGPNPHLCFAPGATPGLPSQEQVVSWYREVAGWSPEPELAWGTAFSIFRQSVIMQGIAARVAQRQASSAQAKAGEGEGEIIAMGSTPPSTPFPFAFGITPIENEVYGNVSKDLSVTIQNVRGRIPSLKTSFLRTMLKESQRDPSKIIATCCSYDGLTSRLCEEAGFPIVFLSGYNVASSQGLPDSGYIAMEDMCRKMQETARQVSIPIFVDGDTGYGSPMNVKRTVECFARAGAAGIMLEDQTWPKRCGHTKGKSVVPRAEAIARVQAAVDARSTGQDIVILVRTDALIHGWEEVEARVCFAMVAYPITLVAAHLKGVKKALTELKESLTVGPPPLIMNFEDVCEGVGFNKY
;
A
#
# COMPACT_ATOMS: atom_id res chain seq x y z
N MET A 1 19.11 9.46 4.32
CA MET A 1 18.33 8.33 4.89
C MET A 1 18.90 7.73 6.18
N ALA A 2 20.05 8.23 6.71
CA ALA A 2 20.53 7.83 8.04
C ALA A 2 20.24 8.95 9.06
N GLY A 3 19.65 8.59 10.19
CA GLY A 3 19.19 9.50 11.24
C GLY A 3 19.79 9.16 12.61
N ALA A 4 19.19 9.71 13.67
CA ALA A 4 19.62 9.45 15.04
C ALA A 4 19.58 7.96 15.38
N ILE A 5 20.55 7.52 16.18
CA ILE A 5 20.64 6.16 16.68
C ILE A 5 19.43 5.89 17.59
N ARG A 6 18.66 4.84 17.29
CA ARG A 6 17.47 4.44 18.07
C ARG A 6 17.82 3.57 19.29
N GLN A 7 18.98 2.91 19.26
CA GLN A 7 19.47 2.03 20.31
C GLN A 7 20.92 2.39 20.65
N PRO A 8 21.25 2.74 21.91
CA PRO A 8 22.59 3.19 22.28
C PRO A 8 23.70 2.22 21.87
N ILE A 9 24.79 2.76 21.33
CA ILE A 9 26.02 2.05 20.99
C ILE A 9 27.15 2.71 21.78
N ASP A 10 28.01 1.92 22.45
CA ASP A 10 29.25 2.41 23.05
C ASP A 10 30.25 2.75 21.93
N ILE A 11 30.19 3.99 21.45
CA ILE A 11 31.06 4.49 20.36
C ILE A 11 32.54 4.41 20.76
N PRO A 12 32.98 4.81 21.96
CA PRO A 12 34.37 4.62 22.38
C PRO A 12 34.87 3.17 22.32
N ALA A 13 34.04 2.20 22.71
CA ALA A 13 34.40 0.78 22.60
C ALA A 13 34.51 0.32 21.13
N LEU A 14 33.57 0.75 20.28
CA LEU A 14 33.60 0.49 18.85
C LEU A 14 34.85 1.09 18.18
N GLU A 15 35.21 2.34 18.49
CA GLU A 15 36.39 3.01 17.95
C GLU A 15 37.69 2.31 18.36
N ARG A 16 37.81 1.87 19.63
CA ARG A 16 38.95 1.06 20.08
C ARG A 16 39.06 -0.23 19.27
N TYR A 17 37.94 -0.95 19.11
CA TYR A 17 37.92 -2.18 18.31
C TYR A 17 38.34 -1.93 16.86
N ILE A 18 37.78 -0.89 16.22
CA ILE A 18 38.11 -0.51 14.84
C ILE A 18 39.60 -0.19 14.70
N SER A 19 40.18 0.61 15.61
CA SER A 19 41.60 0.99 15.54
C SER A 19 42.56 -0.20 15.57
N GLN A 20 42.15 -1.30 16.21
CA GLN A 20 42.94 -2.52 16.34
C GLN A 20 42.74 -3.50 15.18
N HIS A 21 41.53 -3.55 14.60
CA HIS A 21 41.13 -4.60 13.66
C HIS A 21 40.90 -4.12 12.22
N VAL A 22 40.66 -2.84 11.99
CA VAL A 22 40.35 -2.28 10.66
C VAL A 22 41.19 -1.03 10.39
N ARG A 23 42.36 -1.24 9.78
CA ARG A 23 43.32 -0.16 9.52
C ARG A 23 42.81 0.88 8.52
N GLU A 24 41.87 0.50 7.66
CA GLU A 24 41.29 1.38 6.64
C GLU A 24 40.32 2.43 7.21
N ILE A 25 39.80 2.24 8.44
CA ILE A 25 38.84 3.16 9.05
C ILE A 25 39.57 4.08 10.03
N THR A 26 39.73 5.34 9.65
CA THR A 26 40.29 6.37 10.52
C THR A 26 39.27 6.81 11.57
N ILE A 27 39.67 6.78 12.84
CA ILE A 27 38.90 7.28 13.98
C ILE A 27 39.17 8.77 14.24
N PRO A 28 38.27 9.50 14.94
CA PRO A 28 36.93 9.11 15.40
C PRO A 28 35.92 8.90 14.26
N ILE A 29 34.77 8.31 14.57
CA ILE A 29 33.67 8.06 13.62
C ILE A 29 32.36 8.75 14.02
N ASP A 30 31.62 9.28 13.04
CA ASP A 30 30.21 9.64 13.19
C ASP A 30 29.33 8.43 12.86
N VAL A 31 28.36 8.13 13.73
CA VAL A 31 27.50 6.93 13.61
C VAL A 31 26.05 7.37 13.46
N LYS A 32 25.42 6.94 12.36
CA LYS A 32 23.99 7.18 12.08
C LYS A 32 23.29 5.89 11.76
N GLN A 33 22.02 5.76 12.12
CA GLN A 33 21.23 4.56 11.83
C GLN A 33 20.42 4.74 10.56
N PHE A 34 20.42 3.74 9.66
CA PHE A 34 19.54 3.77 8.50
C PHE A 34 18.07 3.65 8.92
N GLY A 35 17.20 4.39 8.23
CA GLY A 35 15.76 4.37 8.50
C GLY A 35 15.06 3.06 8.13
N PHE A 36 15.66 2.31 7.21
CA PHE A 36 15.15 1.09 6.55
C PHE A 36 16.09 -0.11 6.82
N GLY A 37 15.59 -1.34 6.67
CA GLY A 37 16.31 -2.58 7.06
C GLY A 37 15.88 -3.12 8.42
N GLN A 38 14.68 -3.70 8.48
CA GLN A 38 13.98 -4.03 9.74
C GLN A 38 14.52 -5.27 10.47
N SER A 39 15.20 -6.20 9.78
CA SER A 39 15.66 -7.46 10.39
C SER A 39 16.90 -7.27 11.28
N ASN A 40 18.00 -6.75 10.72
CA ASN A 40 19.25 -6.51 11.44
C ASN A 40 19.56 -5.00 11.45
N PRO A 41 19.70 -4.36 12.64
CA PRO A 41 20.08 -2.96 12.75
C PRO A 41 21.31 -2.63 11.90
N THR A 42 21.15 -1.64 11.01
CA THR A 42 22.17 -1.23 10.04
C THR A 42 22.53 0.24 10.25
N TYR A 43 23.82 0.55 10.29
CA TYR A 43 24.36 1.86 10.64
C TYR A 43 25.35 2.34 9.58
N GLN A 44 25.32 3.63 9.27
CA GLN A 44 26.35 4.31 8.50
C GLN A 44 27.44 4.79 9.47
N LEU A 45 28.68 4.41 9.23
CA LEU A 45 29.86 4.96 9.91
C LEU A 45 30.53 5.95 8.96
N THR A 46 30.84 7.15 9.44
CA THR A 46 31.57 8.16 8.66
C THR A 46 32.87 8.47 9.37
N SER A 47 33.99 8.11 8.76
CA SER A 47 35.33 8.42 9.29
C SER A 47 35.64 9.92 9.19
N THR A 48 36.64 10.39 9.95
CA THR A 48 37.16 11.76 9.83
C THR A 48 37.65 12.12 8.44
N SER A 49 38.07 11.14 7.64
CA SER A 49 38.45 11.34 6.23
C SER A 49 37.25 11.65 5.31
N GLY A 50 36.02 11.56 5.82
CA GLY A 50 34.79 11.66 5.04
C GLY A 50 34.37 10.35 4.38
N ARG A 51 35.21 9.30 4.42
CA ARG A 51 34.88 7.97 3.87
C ARG A 51 33.81 7.29 4.72
N LYS A 52 32.84 6.68 4.04
CA LYS A 52 31.68 6.01 4.63
C LYS A 52 31.85 4.50 4.63
N TYR A 53 31.26 3.86 5.64
CA TYR A 53 31.20 2.43 5.84
C TYR A 53 29.80 2.04 6.36
N VAL A 54 29.49 0.76 6.32
CA VAL A 54 28.23 0.22 6.86
C VAL A 54 28.53 -0.80 7.94
N MET A 55 27.86 -0.69 9.08
CA MET A 55 27.89 -1.71 10.14
C MET A 55 26.52 -2.38 10.23
N ARG A 56 26.47 -3.71 10.15
CA ARG A 56 25.28 -4.51 10.48
C ARG A 56 25.51 -5.24 11.80
N LYS A 57 24.52 -5.19 12.68
CA LYS A 57 24.59 -5.73 14.05
C LYS A 57 23.37 -6.60 14.31
N LYS A 58 23.49 -7.64 15.15
CA LYS A 58 22.31 -8.41 15.61
C LYS A 58 21.36 -7.53 16.44
N PRO A 59 20.04 -7.74 16.36
CA PRO A 59 19.11 -7.05 17.25
C PRO A 59 19.40 -7.41 18.71
N PRO A 60 19.19 -6.47 19.66
CA PRO A 60 19.46 -6.72 21.07
C PRO A 60 18.43 -7.69 21.68
N GLY A 61 18.82 -8.31 22.80
CA GLY A 61 17.94 -9.18 23.58
C GLY A 61 18.02 -10.66 23.19
N LYS A 62 17.22 -11.49 23.88
CA LYS A 62 17.20 -12.94 23.66
C LYS A 62 16.46 -13.23 22.36
N LEU A 63 17.20 -13.65 21.33
CA LEU A 63 16.64 -14.01 20.03
C LEU A 63 15.65 -15.17 20.17
N ILE A 64 14.46 -15.00 19.59
CA ILE A 64 13.36 -15.99 19.64
C ILE A 64 13.74 -17.25 18.84
N SER A 65 14.59 -17.12 17.81
CA SER A 65 15.11 -18.23 17.03
C SER A 65 16.64 -18.22 16.98
N LYS A 66 17.25 -19.39 17.21
CA LYS A 66 18.69 -19.62 17.01
C LYS A 66 19.11 -19.60 15.54
N THR A 67 18.16 -19.58 14.59
CA THR A 67 18.44 -19.56 13.15
C THR A 67 18.28 -18.19 12.51
N ALA A 68 17.63 -17.23 13.18
CA ALA A 68 17.43 -15.87 12.69
C ALA A 68 18.61 -14.96 13.04
N HIS A 69 18.76 -13.85 12.30
CA HIS A 69 19.73 -12.78 12.59
C HIS A 69 21.21 -13.21 12.67
N LYS A 70 21.61 -14.16 11.82
CA LYS A 70 23.01 -14.64 11.76
C LYS A 70 23.88 -13.73 10.91
N VAL A 71 24.25 -12.57 11.45
CA VAL A 71 25.14 -11.60 10.76
C VAL A 71 26.51 -12.21 10.40
N GLU A 72 26.97 -13.21 11.15
CA GLU A 72 28.20 -13.96 10.83
C GLU A 72 28.09 -14.72 9.50
N ARG A 73 26.89 -15.21 9.21
CA ARG A 73 26.61 -15.96 8.00
C ARG A 73 26.59 -15.05 6.77
N GLU A 74 26.12 -13.81 6.94
CA GLU A 74 26.21 -12.76 5.92
C GLU A 74 27.67 -12.37 5.67
N TYR A 75 28.44 -12.11 6.73
CA TYR A 75 29.87 -11.83 6.62
C TYR A 75 30.60 -12.95 5.88
N ARG A 76 30.34 -14.21 6.24
CA ARG A 76 31.02 -15.37 5.63
C ARG A 76 30.80 -15.46 4.13
N ILE A 77 29.58 -15.22 3.62
CA ILE A 77 29.32 -15.27 2.18
C ILE A 77 29.90 -14.05 1.45
N LEU A 78 29.77 -12.85 2.02
CA LEU A 78 30.36 -11.64 1.45
C LEU A 78 31.90 -11.75 1.36
N HIS A 79 32.53 -12.25 2.42
CA HIS A 79 33.98 -12.47 2.47
C HIS A 79 34.44 -13.48 1.42
N ALA A 80 33.72 -14.60 1.29
CA ALA A 80 34.04 -15.66 0.33
C ALA A 80 33.85 -15.23 -1.13
N LEU A 81 32.90 -14.33 -1.41
CA LEU A 81 32.60 -13.86 -2.76
C LEU A 81 33.48 -12.69 -3.23
N HIS A 82 34.19 -12.02 -2.32
CA HIS A 82 35.00 -10.83 -2.62
C HIS A 82 36.00 -11.04 -3.76
N ASP A 83 36.65 -12.20 -3.81
CA ASP A 83 37.68 -12.52 -4.82
C ASP A 83 37.11 -13.22 -6.06
N THR A 84 35.78 -13.21 -6.23
CA THR A 84 35.09 -13.78 -7.39
C THR A 84 34.65 -12.68 -8.36
N ASP A 85 34.01 -13.05 -9.47
CA ASP A 85 33.40 -12.12 -10.40
C ASP A 85 32.02 -11.59 -9.95
N VAL A 86 31.53 -12.07 -8.80
CA VAL A 86 30.26 -11.63 -8.19
C VAL A 86 30.45 -10.30 -7.50
N THR A 87 29.64 -9.32 -7.89
CA THR A 87 29.70 -7.98 -7.31
C THR A 87 29.10 -7.94 -5.90
N VAL A 88 29.95 -7.85 -4.88
CA VAL A 88 29.57 -7.76 -3.46
C VAL A 88 30.36 -6.65 -2.76
N PRO A 89 29.81 -6.02 -1.69
CA PRO A 89 30.58 -5.07 -0.90
C PRO A 89 31.75 -5.76 -0.19
N LYS A 90 32.91 -5.09 -0.13
CA LYS A 90 34.03 -5.57 0.70
C LYS A 90 33.62 -5.60 2.17
N VAL A 91 33.84 -6.72 2.86
CA VAL A 91 33.74 -6.80 4.32
C VAL A 91 35.11 -6.59 4.97
N TYR A 92 35.15 -5.78 6.03
CA TYR A 92 36.39 -5.39 6.70
C TYR A 92 36.66 -6.23 7.95
N CYS A 93 35.64 -6.44 8.79
CA CYS A 93 35.78 -7.25 10.00
C CYS A 93 34.44 -7.87 10.42
N LEU A 94 34.54 -8.94 11.21
CA LEU A 94 33.45 -9.55 11.97
C LEU A 94 33.86 -9.56 13.45
N CYS A 95 32.99 -9.06 14.32
CA CYS A 95 33.13 -9.15 15.76
C CYS A 95 32.01 -10.03 16.32
N GLU A 96 32.38 -11.18 16.90
CA GLU A 96 31.46 -12.08 17.61
C GLU A 96 31.49 -11.85 19.14
N ASP A 97 32.32 -10.92 19.61
CA ASP A 97 32.44 -10.57 21.03
C ASP A 97 31.38 -9.54 21.44
N ASP A 98 30.31 -10.03 22.06
CA ASP A 98 29.20 -9.23 22.57
C ASP A 98 29.63 -8.18 23.61
N SER A 99 30.81 -8.32 24.23
CA SER A 99 31.31 -7.34 25.20
C SER A 99 31.70 -6.00 24.57
N ILE A 100 31.87 -5.94 23.24
CA ILE A 100 32.33 -4.73 22.55
C ILE A 100 31.20 -3.70 22.38
N ILE A 101 30.07 -4.08 21.78
CA ILE A 101 28.88 -3.20 21.60
C ILE A 101 27.54 -3.89 21.91
N GLY A 102 27.58 -4.95 22.72
CA GLY A 102 26.40 -5.64 23.24
C GLY A 102 25.86 -6.78 22.37
N THR A 103 26.19 -6.83 21.08
CA THR A 103 25.87 -7.98 20.20
C THR A 103 26.86 -8.09 19.04
N PRO A 104 26.90 -9.22 18.30
CA PRO A 104 27.81 -9.39 17.17
C PRO A 104 27.49 -8.44 16.04
N PHE A 105 28.53 -8.03 15.33
CA PHE A 105 28.43 -7.11 14.20
C PHE A 105 29.52 -7.34 13.17
N TYR A 106 29.31 -6.89 11.94
CA TYR A 106 30.36 -6.78 10.93
C TYR A 106 30.35 -5.39 10.30
N ILE A 107 31.50 -4.98 9.77
CA ILE A 107 31.66 -3.73 9.02
C ILE A 107 31.95 -4.06 7.56
N MET A 108 31.29 -3.36 6.65
CA MET A 108 31.44 -3.49 5.20
C MET A 108 31.55 -2.14 4.50
N GLU A 109 31.89 -2.20 3.23
CA GLU A 109 31.95 -1.08 2.31
C GLU A 109 30.60 -0.39 2.18
N PHE A 110 30.63 0.94 2.16
CA PHE A 110 29.48 1.73 1.74
C PHE A 110 29.48 1.82 0.21
N LEU A 111 28.55 1.10 -0.42
CA LEU A 111 28.34 1.19 -1.86
C LEU A 111 27.61 2.50 -2.20
N ASP A 112 28.36 3.46 -2.70
CA ASP A 112 27.86 4.79 -3.04
C ASP A 112 27.17 4.77 -4.41
N GLY A 113 25.94 4.27 -4.45
CA GLY A 113 25.15 4.06 -5.67
C GLY A 113 23.67 4.35 -5.54
N ARG A 114 22.89 3.86 -6.51
CA ARG A 114 21.42 3.98 -6.58
C ARG A 114 20.79 2.67 -6.14
N ILE A 115 19.88 2.74 -5.18
CA ILE A 115 18.93 1.67 -4.86
C ILE A 115 17.62 2.04 -5.54
N ILE A 116 17.05 1.10 -6.29
CA ILE A 116 15.85 1.33 -7.08
C ILE A 116 14.76 0.40 -6.57
N GLU A 117 13.73 0.96 -5.95
CA GLU A 117 12.64 0.18 -5.34
C GLU A 117 11.68 -0.39 -6.39
N ASP A 118 11.36 0.41 -7.41
CA ASP A 118 10.47 0.00 -8.50
C ASP A 118 11.24 -0.84 -9.55
N PRO A 119 10.91 -2.13 -9.73
CA PRO A 119 11.60 -3.00 -10.69
C PRO A 119 11.38 -2.57 -12.15
N ALA A 120 10.41 -1.70 -12.46
CA ALA A 120 10.26 -1.10 -13.80
C ALA A 120 11.36 -0.07 -14.12
N ILE A 121 12.17 0.32 -13.14
CA ILE A 121 13.28 1.28 -13.24
C ILE A 121 12.78 2.57 -13.93
N PRO A 122 11.94 3.37 -13.26
CA PRO A 122 11.45 4.63 -13.80
C PRO A 122 12.57 5.67 -13.91
N ASN A 123 12.32 6.74 -14.66
CA ASN A 123 13.24 7.90 -14.81
C ASN A 123 14.61 7.59 -15.45
N VAL A 124 14.70 6.54 -16.27
CA VAL A 124 15.85 6.25 -17.14
C VAL A 124 15.39 6.04 -18.58
N THR A 125 16.31 6.18 -19.54
CA THR A 125 16.02 5.91 -20.95
C THR A 125 15.70 4.42 -21.18
N PRO A 126 14.96 4.06 -22.24
CA PRO A 126 14.70 2.66 -22.58
C PRO A 126 15.99 1.82 -22.71
N ALA A 127 17.04 2.36 -23.31
CA ALA A 127 18.32 1.68 -23.46
C ALA A 127 19.01 1.44 -22.11
N GLU A 128 19.05 2.44 -21.23
CA GLU A 128 19.59 2.28 -19.87
C GLU A 128 18.79 1.25 -19.07
N ARG A 129 17.45 1.25 -19.16
CA ARG A 129 16.59 0.26 -18.51
C ARG A 129 16.94 -1.16 -18.92
N THR A 130 17.11 -1.38 -20.23
CA THR A 130 17.52 -2.68 -20.78
C THR A 130 18.87 -3.11 -20.23
N GLU A 131 19.87 -2.22 -20.25
CA GLU A 131 21.23 -2.54 -19.76
C GLU A 131 21.27 -2.76 -18.24
N MET A 132 20.49 -2.02 -17.46
CA MET A 132 20.40 -2.21 -16.00
C MET A 132 19.81 -3.58 -15.66
N TRP A 133 18.73 -3.98 -16.34
CA TRP A 133 18.17 -5.32 -16.18
C TRP A 133 19.15 -6.40 -16.65
N HIS A 134 19.80 -6.19 -17.79
CA HIS A 134 20.78 -7.13 -18.32
C HIS A 134 21.94 -7.36 -17.33
N ASP A 135 22.49 -6.30 -16.74
CA ASP A 135 23.61 -6.43 -15.79
C ASP A 135 23.18 -7.01 -14.43
N ALA A 136 21.94 -6.75 -13.99
CA ALA A 136 21.36 -7.42 -12.82
C ALA A 136 21.26 -8.94 -13.05
N ILE A 137 20.73 -9.36 -14.20
CA ILE A 137 20.61 -10.79 -14.52
C ILE A 137 21.97 -11.46 -14.72
N ARG A 138 22.92 -10.78 -15.35
CA ARG A 138 24.32 -11.24 -15.46
C ARG A 138 24.94 -11.41 -14.08
N THR A 139 24.70 -10.49 -13.16
CA THR A 139 25.20 -10.54 -11.79
C THR A 139 24.64 -11.74 -11.02
N LEU A 140 23.33 -12.01 -11.14
CA LEU A 140 22.70 -13.22 -10.58
C LEU A 140 23.30 -14.50 -11.18
N ALA A 141 23.48 -14.54 -12.49
CA ALA A 141 24.04 -15.69 -13.18
C ALA A 141 25.49 -16.00 -12.75
N LYS A 142 26.31 -14.96 -12.54
CA LYS A 142 27.66 -15.11 -11.97
C LYS A 142 27.62 -15.72 -10.57
N LEU A 143 26.71 -15.26 -9.70
CA LEU A 143 26.50 -15.86 -8.37
C LEU A 143 26.18 -17.35 -8.47
N HIS A 144 25.23 -17.72 -9.32
CA HIS A 144 24.82 -19.12 -9.49
C HIS A 144 25.89 -20.01 -10.15
N ARG A 145 26.91 -19.42 -10.79
CA ARG A 145 28.04 -20.15 -11.37
C ARG A 145 29.13 -20.47 -10.34
N VAL A 146 29.17 -19.75 -9.21
CA VAL A 146 30.17 -20.00 -8.17
C VAL A 146 29.99 -21.39 -7.59
N ASN A 147 31.04 -22.20 -7.64
CA ASN A 147 31.08 -23.48 -6.94
C ASN A 147 31.29 -23.22 -5.44
N PRO A 148 30.34 -23.59 -4.55
CA PRO A 148 30.49 -23.34 -3.12
C PRO A 148 31.80 -23.86 -2.54
N LYS A 149 32.30 -25.00 -3.02
CA LYS A 149 33.55 -25.61 -2.55
C LYS A 149 34.80 -24.79 -2.92
N SER A 150 34.81 -24.13 -4.08
CA SER A 150 35.99 -23.36 -4.51
C SER A 150 36.18 -22.07 -3.71
N VAL A 151 35.15 -21.62 -2.99
CA VAL A 151 35.17 -20.42 -2.15
C VAL A 151 35.03 -20.73 -0.64
N GLY A 152 35.24 -21.99 -0.22
CA GLY A 152 35.18 -22.40 1.19
C GLY A 152 33.77 -22.38 1.83
N LEU A 153 32.74 -22.49 0.99
CA LEU A 153 31.34 -22.48 1.38
C LEU A 153 30.66 -23.85 1.22
N GLU A 154 31.40 -24.96 1.12
CA GLU A 154 30.83 -26.31 0.98
C GLU A 154 29.93 -26.73 2.16
N THR A 155 30.15 -26.15 3.34
CA THR A 155 29.34 -26.35 4.55
C THR A 155 28.29 -25.25 4.78
N TYR A 156 28.14 -24.33 3.83
CA TYR A 156 27.23 -23.18 3.97
C TYR A 156 25.75 -23.60 3.90
N GLY A 157 25.44 -24.70 3.23
CA GLY A 157 24.10 -25.27 3.13
C GLY A 157 24.15 -26.73 2.72
N LYS A 158 23.02 -27.31 2.36
CA LYS A 158 22.95 -28.69 1.87
C LYS A 158 22.80 -28.70 0.34
N PRO A 159 23.68 -29.39 -0.40
CA PRO A 159 23.75 -29.32 -1.86
C PRO A 159 22.57 -29.98 -2.60
N ALA A 160 21.90 -30.95 -1.96
CA ALA A 160 20.78 -31.69 -2.54
C ALA A 160 19.53 -31.60 -1.66
N GLY A 161 18.35 -31.81 -2.24
CA GLY A 161 17.06 -31.81 -1.57
C GLY A 161 16.58 -30.42 -1.14
N PHE A 162 16.90 -29.37 -1.91
CA PHE A 162 16.50 -28.00 -1.57
C PHE A 162 14.97 -27.86 -1.47
N TYR A 163 14.24 -28.29 -2.50
CA TYR A 163 12.78 -28.18 -2.52
C TYR A 163 12.11 -29.08 -1.48
N ASN A 164 12.59 -30.30 -1.27
CA ASN A 164 12.10 -31.18 -0.20
C ASN A 164 12.17 -30.53 1.19
N ARG A 165 13.25 -29.80 1.48
CA ARG A 165 13.36 -29.02 2.73
C ARG A 165 12.37 -27.87 2.77
N GLN A 166 12.27 -27.10 1.69
CA GLN A 166 11.35 -25.97 1.60
C GLN A 166 9.89 -26.41 1.77
N ILE A 167 9.47 -27.49 1.10
CA ILE A 167 8.12 -28.08 1.21
C ILE A 167 7.84 -28.44 2.66
N LYS A 168 8.75 -29.19 3.32
CA LYS A 168 8.59 -29.57 4.73
C LYS A 168 8.47 -28.35 5.65
N THR A 169 9.29 -27.32 5.42
CA THR A 169 9.22 -26.07 6.19
C THR A 169 7.88 -25.36 5.98
N PHE A 170 7.43 -25.21 4.74
CA PHE A 170 6.17 -24.52 4.44
C PHE A 170 4.93 -25.28 4.90
N GLN A 171 4.96 -26.62 4.87
CA GLN A 171 3.91 -27.45 5.47
C GLN A 171 3.77 -27.20 6.97
N ILE A 172 4.89 -27.21 7.70
CA ILE A 172 4.90 -26.96 9.15
C ILE A 172 4.44 -25.52 9.46
N LEU A 173 4.95 -24.54 8.72
CA LEU A 173 4.59 -23.13 8.91
C LEU A 173 3.12 -22.88 8.64
N SER A 174 2.58 -23.37 7.52
CA SER A 174 1.19 -23.16 7.16
C SER A 174 0.24 -23.79 8.17
N ALA A 175 0.52 -25.01 8.62
CA ALA A 175 -0.27 -25.67 9.66
C ALA A 175 -0.30 -24.88 10.99
N ALA A 176 0.83 -24.30 11.39
CA ALA A 176 0.90 -23.46 12.58
C ALA A 176 0.20 -22.11 12.39
N GLN A 177 0.34 -21.48 11.22
CA GLN A 177 -0.25 -20.17 10.91
C GLN A 177 -1.77 -20.25 10.74
N ALA A 178 -2.30 -21.34 10.19
CA ALA A 178 -3.74 -21.58 10.05
C ALA A 178 -4.46 -21.58 11.41
N GLN A 179 -3.78 -22.03 12.47
CA GLN A 179 -4.29 -22.08 13.84
C GLN A 179 -4.21 -20.74 14.57
N ALA A 180 -3.55 -19.72 14.00
CA ALA A 180 -3.53 -18.40 14.62
C ALA A 180 -4.95 -17.83 14.66
N VAL A 181 -5.35 -17.32 15.83
CA VAL A 181 -6.68 -16.79 16.08
C VAL A 181 -6.63 -15.27 16.15
N ASP A 182 -7.56 -14.62 15.44
CA ASP A 182 -7.75 -13.19 15.50
C ASP A 182 -8.22 -12.74 16.89
N ALA A 183 -7.54 -11.71 17.41
CA ALA A 183 -7.71 -11.24 18.77
C ALA A 183 -9.12 -10.72 19.06
N ASP A 184 -9.83 -10.20 18.06
CA ASP A 184 -11.13 -9.56 18.23
C ASP A 184 -12.29 -10.49 17.85
N THR A 185 -12.24 -11.06 16.64
CA THR A 185 -13.29 -11.91 16.07
C THR A 185 -13.26 -13.34 16.61
N LYS A 186 -12.16 -13.75 17.24
CA LYS A 186 -11.92 -15.12 17.73
C LYS A 186 -11.97 -16.19 16.63
N LYS A 187 -11.86 -15.80 15.36
CA LYS A 187 -11.78 -16.72 14.22
C LYS A 187 -10.34 -17.08 13.92
N ALA A 188 -10.11 -18.32 13.51
CA ALA A 188 -8.81 -18.75 13.01
C ALA A 188 -8.55 -18.15 11.62
N VAL A 189 -7.28 -17.91 11.27
CA VAL A 189 -6.86 -17.50 9.92
C VAL A 189 -7.30 -18.53 8.88
N GLY A 190 -7.25 -19.82 9.23
CA GLY A 190 -7.70 -20.91 8.39
C GLY A 190 -6.63 -21.38 7.39
N ASP A 191 -6.93 -22.49 6.73
CA ASP A 191 -6.05 -23.14 5.78
C ASP A 191 -6.01 -22.41 4.43
N ILE A 192 -4.86 -22.52 3.74
CA ILE A 192 -4.76 -22.09 2.34
C ILE A 192 -5.61 -23.04 1.49
N PRO A 193 -6.50 -22.54 0.61
CA PRO A 193 -7.28 -23.39 -0.28
C PRO A 193 -6.39 -24.30 -1.15
N HIS A 194 -6.79 -25.56 -1.34
CA HIS A 194 -6.06 -26.57 -2.13
C HIS A 194 -4.60 -26.84 -1.67
N PHE A 195 -4.23 -26.47 -0.44
CA PHE A 195 -2.89 -26.71 0.07
C PHE A 195 -2.44 -28.18 0.05
N PRO A 196 -3.30 -29.17 0.40
CA PRO A 196 -2.94 -30.58 0.28
C PRO A 196 -2.64 -31.01 -1.17
N ASP A 197 -3.41 -30.51 -2.14
CA ASP A 197 -3.22 -30.81 -3.57
C ASP A 197 -1.88 -30.25 -4.07
N MET A 198 -1.58 -29.00 -3.69
CA MET A 198 -0.29 -28.35 -4.00
C MET A 198 0.88 -29.10 -3.36
N LEU A 199 0.76 -29.49 -2.08
CA LEU A 199 1.78 -30.29 -1.40
C LEU A 199 2.01 -31.63 -2.09
N ALA A 200 0.95 -32.32 -2.50
CA ALA A 200 1.06 -33.59 -3.23
C ALA A 200 1.81 -33.40 -4.55
N PHE A 201 1.45 -32.38 -5.34
CA PHE A 201 2.12 -32.05 -6.59
C PHE A 201 3.62 -31.76 -6.40
N PHE A 202 3.97 -30.86 -5.48
CA PHE A 202 5.38 -30.47 -5.27
C PHE A 202 6.20 -31.55 -4.57
N SER A 203 5.58 -32.46 -3.81
CA SER A 203 6.27 -33.57 -3.15
C SER A 203 6.56 -34.74 -4.10
N ASP A 204 5.95 -34.77 -5.29
CA ASP A 204 6.25 -35.78 -6.29
C ASP A 204 7.64 -35.56 -6.90
N LEU A 205 8.56 -36.46 -6.61
CA LEU A 205 9.93 -36.43 -7.13
C LEU A 205 9.98 -36.51 -8.66
N ALA A 206 8.96 -37.06 -9.33
CA ALA A 206 8.90 -37.12 -10.78
C ALA A 206 8.66 -35.76 -11.43
N THR A 207 8.08 -34.80 -10.70
CA THR A 207 7.83 -33.44 -11.18
C THR A 207 8.93 -32.45 -10.77
N GLN A 208 9.72 -32.77 -9.74
CA GLN A 208 10.71 -31.86 -9.19
C GLN A 208 11.89 -31.59 -10.14
N PRO A 209 12.45 -30.35 -10.12
CA PRO A 209 13.69 -30.03 -10.80
C PRO A 209 14.85 -30.85 -10.25
N LYS A 210 15.84 -31.11 -11.10
CA LYS A 210 17.07 -31.80 -10.68
C LYS A 210 17.88 -30.93 -9.73
N ASP A 211 18.38 -31.52 -8.64
CA ASP A 211 19.26 -30.80 -7.70
C ASP A 211 20.50 -30.23 -8.39
N ARG A 212 20.88 -29.00 -8.02
CA ARG A 212 22.05 -28.28 -8.54
C ARG A 212 23.03 -27.83 -7.47
N GLY A 213 22.55 -27.46 -6.29
CA GLY A 213 23.39 -27.15 -5.14
C GLY A 213 24.35 -25.97 -5.33
N VAL A 214 23.83 -24.83 -5.78
CA VAL A 214 24.60 -23.59 -5.98
C VAL A 214 24.37 -22.60 -4.84
N LEU A 215 25.22 -21.57 -4.74
CA LEU A 215 24.93 -20.44 -3.86
C LEU A 215 23.69 -19.70 -4.39
N ILE A 216 22.71 -19.47 -3.51
CA ILE A 216 21.55 -18.63 -3.78
C ILE A 216 21.52 -17.49 -2.78
N HIS A 217 21.07 -16.33 -3.24
CA HIS A 217 20.82 -15.15 -2.43
C HIS A 217 19.60 -15.35 -1.51
N GLY A 218 18.54 -15.98 -2.02
CA GLY A 218 17.30 -16.28 -1.29
C GLY A 218 16.19 -15.22 -1.43
N ASP A 219 16.59 -13.96 -1.69
CA ASP A 219 15.71 -12.82 -1.97
C ASP A 219 16.34 -11.88 -3.00
N TYR A 220 16.75 -12.43 -4.14
CA TYR A 220 17.33 -11.62 -5.22
C TYR A 220 16.23 -10.86 -5.96
N LYS A 221 16.31 -9.52 -5.98
CA LYS A 221 15.35 -8.59 -6.59
C LYS A 221 16.01 -7.22 -6.77
N ILE A 222 15.42 -6.36 -7.62
CA ILE A 222 16.03 -5.09 -8.06
C ILE A 222 16.37 -4.15 -6.89
N ASP A 223 15.52 -4.08 -5.86
CA ASP A 223 15.71 -3.26 -4.66
C ASP A 223 16.81 -3.78 -3.71
N ASN A 224 17.24 -5.03 -3.87
CA ASN A 224 18.41 -5.60 -3.17
C ASN A 224 19.71 -5.47 -3.99
N VAL A 225 19.69 -4.77 -5.13
CA VAL A 225 20.85 -4.53 -5.98
C VAL A 225 21.19 -3.04 -6.00
N VAL A 226 22.47 -2.71 -5.82
CA VAL A 226 22.96 -1.33 -5.93
C VAL A 226 23.49 -1.10 -7.32
N PHE A 227 22.96 -0.10 -8.01
CA PHE A 227 23.47 0.36 -9.30
C PHE A 227 24.49 1.48 -9.12
N HIS A 228 25.42 1.61 -10.06
CA HIS A 228 26.34 2.74 -10.11
C HIS A 228 25.57 4.07 -10.17
N LYS A 229 26.12 5.15 -9.62
CA LYS A 229 25.45 6.46 -9.53
C LYS A 229 24.93 6.98 -10.87
N THR A 230 25.71 6.75 -11.93
CA THR A 230 25.50 7.34 -13.26
C THR A 230 25.54 6.32 -14.39
N GLU A 231 25.98 5.09 -14.13
CA GLU A 231 26.15 4.07 -15.17
C GLU A 231 25.13 2.94 -14.98
N PRO A 232 24.65 2.29 -16.05
CA PRO A 232 23.66 1.21 -15.98
C PRO A 232 24.31 -0.13 -15.60
N ARG A 233 25.11 -0.16 -14.52
CA ARG A 233 25.79 -1.37 -14.03
C ARG A 233 25.61 -1.57 -12.55
N VAL A 234 25.62 -2.82 -12.12
CA VAL A 234 25.55 -3.23 -10.73
C VAL A 234 26.90 -3.03 -10.05
N ILE A 235 26.88 -2.47 -8.85
CA ILE A 235 28.06 -2.28 -7.98
C ILE A 235 27.98 -3.07 -6.67
N GLY A 236 26.87 -3.76 -6.42
CA GLY A 236 26.82 -4.80 -5.39
C GLY A 236 25.44 -5.37 -5.11
N ILE A 237 25.42 -6.57 -4.52
CA ILE A 237 24.22 -7.24 -4.01
C ILE A 237 24.16 -7.05 -2.48
N LEU A 238 23.00 -6.67 -1.97
CA LEU A 238 22.72 -6.45 -0.55
C LEU A 238 21.76 -7.51 0.02
N ASP A 239 21.71 -7.56 1.34
CA ASP A 239 20.76 -8.35 2.14
C ASP A 239 20.84 -9.88 2.01
N TRP A 240 22.01 -10.41 2.36
CA TRP A 240 22.35 -11.83 2.30
C TRP A 240 21.75 -12.70 3.42
N GLU A 241 20.75 -12.22 4.17
CA GLU A 241 20.25 -12.91 5.37
C GLU A 241 19.61 -14.28 5.08
N MET A 242 19.03 -14.43 3.88
CA MET A 242 18.37 -15.67 3.43
C MET A 242 19.28 -16.59 2.61
N SER A 243 20.54 -16.20 2.41
CA SER A 243 21.42 -16.90 1.48
C SER A 243 21.84 -18.28 1.98
N THR A 244 21.96 -19.22 1.04
CA THR A 244 22.27 -20.62 1.33
C THR A 244 22.76 -21.37 0.09
N ILE A 245 23.07 -22.66 0.25
CA ILE A 245 23.17 -23.58 -0.87
C ILE A 245 21.77 -24.11 -1.19
N GLY A 246 21.34 -23.90 -2.43
CA GLY A 246 19.99 -24.23 -2.87
C GLY A 246 19.88 -24.44 -4.37
N HIS A 247 18.68 -24.20 -4.90
CA HIS A 247 18.38 -24.34 -6.32
C HIS A 247 18.27 -22.95 -6.99
N PRO A 248 18.94 -22.70 -8.14
CA PRO A 248 18.99 -21.38 -8.78
C PRO A 248 17.62 -20.85 -9.23
N LEU A 249 16.67 -21.74 -9.52
CA LEU A 249 15.28 -21.34 -9.82
C LEU A 249 14.63 -20.54 -8.68
N SER A 250 15.08 -20.69 -7.43
CA SER A 250 14.53 -19.92 -6.31
C SER A 250 14.74 -18.42 -6.50
N ASP A 251 15.95 -17.99 -6.84
CA ASP A 251 16.25 -16.59 -7.07
C ASP A 251 15.74 -16.12 -8.43
N LEU A 252 15.81 -16.97 -9.46
CA LEU A 252 15.29 -16.65 -10.78
C LEU A 252 13.77 -16.41 -10.75
N ALA A 253 13.01 -17.25 -10.05
CA ALA A 253 11.58 -17.06 -9.88
C ALA A 253 11.25 -15.82 -9.02
N ASN A 254 12.14 -15.44 -8.09
CA ASN A 254 11.97 -14.23 -7.28
C ASN A 254 12.12 -12.96 -8.14
N ILE A 255 13.19 -12.86 -8.93
CA ILE A 255 13.39 -11.70 -9.81
C ILE A 255 12.40 -11.65 -10.97
N LEU A 256 11.87 -12.79 -11.40
CA LEU A 256 10.81 -12.87 -12.42
C LEU A 256 9.41 -12.62 -11.86
N ASN A 257 9.23 -12.45 -10.56
CA ASN A 257 7.92 -12.26 -9.94
C ASN A 257 7.09 -11.10 -10.57
N PRO A 258 7.67 -9.94 -10.93
CA PRO A 258 6.93 -8.89 -11.63
C PRO A 258 6.35 -9.34 -12.97
N TYR A 259 7.03 -10.21 -13.73
CA TYR A 259 6.51 -10.77 -14.98
C TYR A 259 5.36 -11.74 -14.74
N ILE A 260 5.50 -12.60 -13.73
CA ILE A 260 4.51 -13.63 -13.36
C ILE A 260 3.19 -12.98 -12.91
N THR A 261 3.30 -11.88 -12.18
CA THR A 261 2.16 -11.13 -11.64
C THR A 261 1.76 -9.96 -12.53
N ALA A 262 2.33 -9.81 -13.73
CA ALA A 262 2.07 -8.65 -14.59
C ALA A 262 0.60 -8.47 -14.93
N LEU A 263 -0.14 -9.58 -15.09
CA LEU A 263 -1.56 -9.62 -15.45
C LEU A 263 -2.39 -10.48 -14.49
N SER A 264 -1.89 -10.77 -13.29
CA SER A 264 -2.50 -11.74 -12.38
C SER A 264 -2.32 -11.35 -10.91
N GLY A 265 -3.34 -11.64 -10.10
CA GLY A 265 -3.39 -11.31 -8.69
C GLY A 265 -4.01 -9.93 -8.40
N PRO A 266 -4.22 -9.59 -7.11
CA PRO A 266 -4.91 -8.37 -6.69
C PRO A 266 -4.11 -7.08 -7.00
N ASN A 267 -2.77 -7.17 -7.10
CA ASN A 267 -1.88 -6.05 -7.46
C ASN A 267 -1.00 -6.44 -8.64
N PRO A 268 -1.52 -6.35 -9.87
CA PRO A 268 -0.76 -6.75 -11.04
C PRO A 268 0.37 -5.75 -11.33
N HIS A 269 1.56 -6.25 -11.68
CA HIS A 269 2.66 -5.41 -12.14
C HIS A 269 2.45 -5.02 -13.61
N LEU A 270 1.44 -4.20 -13.90
CA LEU A 270 1.01 -3.88 -15.26
C LEU A 270 2.13 -3.31 -16.15
N CYS A 271 3.11 -2.63 -15.54
CA CYS A 271 4.30 -2.15 -16.23
C CYS A 271 5.16 -3.27 -16.86
N PHE A 272 5.04 -4.52 -16.39
CA PHE A 272 5.67 -5.72 -16.94
C PHE A 272 4.82 -6.44 -17.98
N ALA A 273 3.61 -5.96 -18.29
CA ALA A 273 2.82 -6.50 -19.39
C ALA A 273 3.54 -6.27 -20.73
N PRO A 274 3.41 -7.18 -21.71
CA PRO A 274 4.09 -7.05 -23.00
C PRO A 274 3.89 -5.68 -23.66
N GLY A 275 5.00 -4.96 -23.89
CA GLY A 275 4.99 -3.64 -24.53
C GLY A 275 4.59 -2.46 -23.63
N ALA A 276 4.23 -2.69 -22.36
CA ALA A 276 3.75 -1.62 -21.47
C ALA A 276 4.84 -0.61 -21.09
N THR A 277 6.08 -1.07 -20.86
CA THR A 277 7.20 -0.20 -20.50
C THR A 277 8.31 -0.29 -21.55
N PRO A 278 8.59 0.80 -22.30
CA PRO A 278 9.65 0.80 -23.31
C PRO A 278 11.01 0.41 -22.73
N GLY A 279 11.76 -0.50 -23.36
CA GLY A 279 13.09 -0.92 -22.91
C GLY A 279 13.12 -1.79 -21.65
N LEU A 280 11.96 -2.19 -21.11
CA LEU A 280 11.89 -3.29 -20.16
C LEU A 280 12.01 -4.60 -20.94
N PRO A 281 12.90 -5.53 -20.56
CA PRO A 281 13.06 -6.78 -21.31
C PRO A 281 11.85 -7.68 -21.13
N SER A 282 11.59 -8.55 -22.10
CA SER A 282 10.65 -9.68 -21.96
C SER A 282 11.21 -10.74 -20.99
N GLN A 283 10.32 -11.59 -20.46
CA GLN A 283 10.72 -12.72 -19.63
C GLN A 283 11.67 -13.65 -20.39
N GLU A 284 11.44 -13.87 -21.68
CA GLU A 284 12.27 -14.69 -22.55
C GLU A 284 13.68 -14.10 -22.70
N GLN A 285 13.80 -12.78 -22.86
CA GLN A 285 15.10 -12.10 -22.91
C GLN A 285 15.85 -12.23 -21.58
N VAL A 286 15.17 -12.02 -20.45
CA VAL A 286 15.76 -12.19 -19.11
C VAL A 286 16.31 -13.61 -18.93
N VAL A 287 15.53 -14.62 -19.31
CA VAL A 287 15.95 -16.02 -19.21
C VAL A 287 17.13 -16.33 -20.16
N SER A 288 17.13 -15.77 -21.37
CA SER A 288 18.25 -15.90 -22.33
C SER A 288 19.54 -15.33 -21.74
N TRP A 289 19.52 -14.10 -21.23
CA TRP A 289 20.70 -13.46 -20.63
C TRP A 289 21.23 -14.23 -19.43
N TYR A 290 20.33 -14.78 -18.60
CA TYR A 290 20.72 -15.62 -17.48
C TYR A 290 21.47 -16.88 -17.97
N ARG A 291 20.89 -17.58 -18.96
CA ARG A 291 21.44 -18.81 -19.52
C ARG A 291 22.83 -18.62 -20.12
N GLU A 292 23.06 -17.52 -20.82
CA GLU A 292 24.35 -17.19 -21.46
C GLU A 292 25.51 -17.19 -20.47
N VAL A 293 25.26 -16.82 -19.22
CA VAL A 293 26.29 -16.62 -18.20
C VAL A 293 26.33 -17.77 -17.19
N ALA A 294 25.17 -18.30 -16.80
CA ALA A 294 25.02 -19.32 -15.77
C ALA A 294 25.53 -20.71 -16.19
N GLY A 295 25.69 -20.94 -17.50
CA GLY A 295 26.10 -22.26 -18.03
C GLY A 295 25.00 -23.33 -17.91
N TRP A 296 23.76 -22.91 -17.64
CA TRP A 296 22.59 -23.77 -17.53
C TRP A 296 21.33 -23.06 -18.02
N SER A 297 20.44 -23.82 -18.66
CA SER A 297 19.17 -23.39 -19.22
C SER A 297 18.02 -23.69 -18.25
N PRO A 298 17.42 -22.67 -17.60
CA PRO A 298 16.28 -22.85 -16.69
C PRO A 298 14.96 -23.16 -17.39
N GLU A 299 14.84 -22.91 -18.70
CA GLU A 299 13.60 -23.00 -19.47
C GLU A 299 12.77 -24.27 -19.21
N PRO A 300 13.34 -25.50 -19.19
CA PRO A 300 12.55 -26.71 -19.00
C PRO A 300 11.90 -26.85 -17.62
N GLU A 301 12.48 -26.22 -16.60
CA GLU A 301 12.07 -26.35 -15.19
C GLU A 301 11.48 -25.03 -14.65
N LEU A 302 11.46 -23.97 -15.45
CA LEU A 302 11.08 -22.62 -15.02
C LEU A 302 9.62 -22.56 -14.58
N ALA A 303 8.71 -23.18 -15.32
CA ALA A 303 7.29 -23.22 -14.97
C ALA A 303 7.07 -23.86 -13.58
N TRP A 304 7.81 -24.93 -13.27
CA TRP A 304 7.76 -25.56 -11.95
C TRP A 304 8.32 -24.61 -10.87
N GLY A 305 9.46 -23.97 -11.12
CA GLY A 305 10.07 -23.01 -10.20
C GLY A 305 9.16 -21.82 -9.90
N THR A 306 8.50 -21.28 -10.93
CA THR A 306 7.50 -20.22 -10.83
C THR A 306 6.29 -20.66 -10.00
N ALA A 307 5.72 -21.83 -10.29
CA ALA A 307 4.59 -22.36 -9.52
C ALA A 307 4.98 -22.55 -8.03
N PHE A 308 6.19 -23.07 -7.77
CA PHE A 308 6.70 -23.22 -6.41
C PHE A 308 6.91 -21.87 -5.70
N SER A 309 7.34 -20.84 -6.42
CA SER A 309 7.46 -19.48 -5.89
C SER A 309 6.10 -18.93 -5.45
N ILE A 310 5.04 -19.10 -6.26
CA ILE A 310 3.67 -18.70 -5.91
C ILE A 310 3.17 -19.47 -4.68
N PHE A 311 3.42 -20.79 -4.63
CA PHE A 311 3.12 -21.60 -3.46
C PHE A 311 3.83 -21.08 -2.20
N ARG A 312 5.13 -20.80 -2.26
CA ARG A 312 5.90 -20.18 -1.18
C ARG A 312 5.28 -18.84 -0.74
N GLN A 313 4.90 -17.99 -1.70
CA GLN A 313 4.30 -16.69 -1.40
C GLN A 313 2.95 -16.83 -0.68
N SER A 314 2.13 -17.82 -1.03
CA SER A 314 0.86 -18.07 -0.33
C SER A 314 1.05 -18.33 1.17
N VAL A 315 2.08 -19.09 1.54
CA VAL A 315 2.43 -19.38 2.95
C VAL A 315 3.02 -18.15 3.65
N ILE A 316 3.81 -17.34 2.94
CA ILE A 316 4.32 -16.07 3.49
C ILE A 316 3.15 -15.11 3.80
N MET A 317 2.17 -15.01 2.90
CA MET A 317 0.98 -14.18 3.08
C MET A 317 0.11 -14.68 4.23
N GLN A 318 -0.08 -16.00 4.36
CA GLN A 318 -0.76 -16.59 5.53
C GLN A 318 -0.03 -16.25 6.84
N GLY A 319 1.31 -16.26 6.84
CA GLY A 319 2.11 -15.82 7.98
C GLY A 319 1.98 -14.34 8.33
N ILE A 320 1.77 -13.48 7.33
CA ILE A 320 1.41 -12.06 7.57
C ILE A 320 0.04 -12.02 8.26
N ALA A 321 -0.98 -12.64 7.67
CA ALA A 321 -2.34 -12.68 8.23
C ALA A 321 -2.34 -13.18 9.69
N ALA A 322 -1.60 -14.24 10.00
CA ALA A 322 -1.43 -14.76 11.37
C ALA A 322 -0.85 -13.73 12.35
N ARG A 323 0.15 -12.94 11.94
CA ARG A 323 0.72 -11.88 12.78
C ARG A 323 -0.23 -10.71 12.97
N VAL A 324 -1.04 -10.36 11.96
CA VAL A 324 -2.04 -9.28 12.09
C VAL A 324 -3.15 -9.70 13.03
N ALA A 325 -3.65 -10.93 12.88
CA ALA A 325 -4.68 -11.53 13.73
C ALA A 325 -4.26 -11.49 15.21
N GLN A 326 -2.97 -11.74 15.49
CA GLN A 326 -2.41 -11.72 16.84
C GLN A 326 -1.96 -10.33 17.33
N ARG A 327 -2.13 -9.27 16.53
CA ARG A 327 -1.65 -7.90 16.81
C ARG A 327 -0.14 -7.80 17.03
N GLN A 328 0.62 -8.73 16.45
CA GLN A 328 2.10 -8.77 16.50
C GLN A 328 2.75 -8.06 15.30
N ALA A 329 1.94 -7.56 14.38
CA ALA A 329 2.35 -6.68 13.29
C ALA A 329 2.80 -5.30 13.82
N SER A 330 4.12 -5.10 13.97
CA SER A 330 4.73 -3.88 14.51
C SER A 330 4.91 -2.75 13.48
N SER A 331 4.70 -3.01 12.18
CA SER A 331 4.73 -1.98 11.14
C SER A 331 3.30 -1.58 10.71
N ALA A 332 3.11 -0.29 10.40
CA ALA A 332 1.86 0.20 9.81
C ALA A 332 1.51 -0.53 8.50
N GLN A 333 2.53 -1.02 7.76
CA GLN A 333 2.40 -1.87 6.58
C GLN A 333 1.94 -3.31 6.90
N ALA A 334 2.32 -3.87 8.06
CA ALA A 334 1.87 -5.21 8.45
C ALA A 334 0.40 -5.20 8.89
N LYS A 335 -0.13 -4.09 9.43
CA LYS A 335 -1.58 -3.92 9.68
C LYS A 335 -2.42 -3.74 8.42
N ALA A 336 -1.80 -3.38 7.29
CA ALA A 336 -2.47 -3.36 5.99
C ALA A 336 -2.76 -4.77 5.44
N GLY A 337 -2.20 -5.82 6.05
CA GLY A 337 -2.44 -7.22 5.66
C GLY A 337 -3.79 -7.80 6.10
N GLU A 338 -4.65 -7.02 6.77
CA GLU A 338 -6.06 -7.38 7.05
C GLU A 338 -7.07 -6.62 6.17
N GLY A 339 -6.62 -5.77 5.25
CA GLY A 339 -7.38 -5.41 4.06
C GLY A 339 -6.87 -6.23 2.89
N GLU A 340 -7.71 -6.55 1.92
CA GLU A 340 -7.23 -7.03 0.61
C GLU A 340 -5.99 -6.23 0.20
N GLY A 341 -4.92 -6.96 -0.12
CA GLY A 341 -3.56 -6.42 -0.01
C GLY A 341 -3.33 -5.16 -0.82
N GLU A 342 -2.73 -4.15 -0.19
CA GLU A 342 -1.96 -3.09 -0.85
C GLU A 342 -0.77 -2.74 0.07
N ILE A 343 0.44 -3.15 -0.35
CA ILE A 343 1.69 -2.64 0.22
C ILE A 343 2.05 -1.40 -0.59
N ILE A 344 1.91 -0.24 0.05
CA ILE A 344 2.26 1.08 -0.49
C ILE A 344 3.77 1.16 -0.70
N ALA A 345 4.21 1.22 -1.96
CA ALA A 345 5.50 1.77 -2.36
C ALA A 345 5.32 3.27 -2.65
N MET A 346 6.08 4.12 -1.95
CA MET A 346 6.08 5.57 -2.19
C MET A 346 6.93 5.90 -3.42
N GLY A 347 6.28 6.05 -4.57
CA GLY A 347 6.90 6.52 -5.80
C GLY A 347 5.85 7.12 -6.73
N SER A 348 5.68 8.43 -6.65
CA SER A 348 4.95 9.32 -7.57
C SER A 348 4.47 8.70 -8.89
N THR A 349 3.29 8.09 -8.87
CA THR A 349 2.32 7.95 -9.97
C THR A 349 0.93 7.90 -9.31
N PRO A 350 -0.13 8.51 -9.90
CA PRO A 350 -1.46 8.45 -9.30
C PRO A 350 -1.85 6.98 -9.12
N PRO A 351 -2.51 6.60 -8.01
CA PRO A 351 -2.81 5.20 -7.71
C PRO A 351 -3.62 4.62 -8.86
N SER A 352 -3.06 3.60 -9.49
CA SER A 352 -3.71 2.81 -10.53
C SER A 352 -4.27 1.53 -9.93
N THR A 353 -4.88 1.59 -8.74
CA THR A 353 -5.77 0.51 -8.29
C THR A 353 -6.82 0.38 -9.41
N PRO A 354 -6.86 -0.74 -10.16
CA PRO A 354 -7.88 -0.89 -11.19
C PRO A 354 -9.20 -0.88 -10.45
N PHE A 355 -9.96 0.18 -10.66
CA PHE A 355 -11.33 0.24 -10.17
C PHE A 355 -12.03 -1.06 -10.59
N PRO A 356 -12.80 -1.72 -9.71
CA PRO A 356 -13.57 -2.91 -10.09
C PRO A 356 -14.67 -2.61 -11.13
N PHE A 357 -14.76 -1.37 -11.62
CA PHE A 357 -15.75 -0.86 -12.55
C PHE A 357 -15.09 -0.61 -13.91
N ALA A 358 -15.54 -1.33 -14.94
CA ALA A 358 -15.07 -1.14 -16.30
C ALA A 358 -16.00 -0.13 -17.01
N PHE A 359 -15.51 1.08 -17.28
CA PHE A 359 -16.28 2.07 -18.03
C PHE A 359 -16.08 1.80 -19.51
N GLY A 360 -17.12 1.32 -20.19
CA GLY A 360 -17.14 1.13 -21.64
C GLY A 360 -17.09 2.45 -22.40
N ILE A 361 -15.94 3.12 -22.38
CA ILE A 361 -15.59 4.13 -23.37
C ILE A 361 -14.70 3.40 -24.35
N THR A 362 -15.22 3.15 -25.55
CA THR A 362 -14.37 2.70 -26.66
C THR A 362 -13.25 3.73 -26.79
N PRO A 363 -11.97 3.34 -26.69
CA PRO A 363 -10.87 4.27 -26.89
C PRO A 363 -11.09 4.95 -28.25
N ILE A 364 -11.20 6.28 -28.24
CA ILE A 364 -11.12 7.02 -29.49
C ILE A 364 -9.64 6.92 -29.86
N GLU A 365 -9.32 6.03 -30.80
CA GLU A 365 -7.99 5.99 -31.39
C GLU A 365 -7.69 7.40 -31.92
N ASN A 366 -6.67 8.04 -31.35
CA ASN A 366 -6.10 9.24 -31.95
C ASN A 366 -5.38 8.78 -33.22
N GLU A 367 -6.13 8.54 -34.29
CA GLU A 367 -5.57 8.60 -35.63
C GLU A 367 -4.86 9.95 -35.76
N VAL A 368 -3.65 9.95 -36.33
CA VAL A 368 -2.86 11.16 -36.53
C VAL A 368 -3.63 12.07 -37.49
N TYR A 369 -4.45 12.98 -36.96
CA TYR A 369 -5.22 13.92 -37.75
C TYR A 369 -4.29 14.99 -38.31
N GLY A 370 -3.94 14.90 -39.58
CA GLY A 370 -3.50 16.09 -40.31
C GLY A 370 -4.67 17.09 -40.35
N ASN A 371 -4.46 18.32 -39.87
CA ASN A 371 -5.32 19.53 -39.91
C ASN A 371 -6.76 19.46 -40.50
N VAL A 372 -7.56 18.46 -40.15
CA VAL A 372 -8.94 18.28 -40.64
C VAL A 372 -9.83 17.98 -39.44
N SER A 373 -10.84 18.82 -39.23
CA SER A 373 -11.87 18.60 -38.20
C SER A 373 -12.94 17.65 -38.72
N LYS A 374 -13.35 16.67 -37.91
CA LYS A 374 -14.47 15.75 -38.17
C LYS A 374 -15.44 15.76 -36.99
N ASP A 375 -16.72 15.68 -37.30
CA ASP A 375 -17.77 15.50 -36.29
C ASP A 375 -17.73 14.07 -35.73
N LEU A 376 -17.70 13.96 -34.40
CA LEU A 376 -17.76 12.67 -33.68
C LEU A 376 -19.09 12.58 -32.93
N SER A 377 -19.81 11.47 -33.13
CA SER A 377 -21.01 11.13 -32.34
C SER A 377 -20.63 10.16 -31.22
N VAL A 378 -20.81 10.58 -29.96
CA VAL A 378 -20.51 9.75 -28.76
C VAL A 378 -21.82 9.39 -28.07
N THR A 379 -22.01 8.10 -27.75
CA THR A 379 -23.16 7.62 -26.97
C THR A 379 -22.76 7.42 -25.52
N ILE A 380 -23.39 8.15 -24.60
CA ILE A 380 -23.15 8.02 -23.15
C ILE A 380 -24.20 7.06 -22.56
N GLN A 381 -23.75 5.95 -21.97
CA GLN A 381 -24.64 4.97 -21.35
C GLN A 381 -25.18 5.44 -19.99
N ASN A 382 -26.23 4.79 -19.48
CA ASN A 382 -26.75 5.01 -18.13
C ASN A 382 -27.16 6.46 -17.80
N VAL A 383 -27.50 7.25 -18.81
CA VAL A 383 -28.03 8.61 -18.64
C VAL A 383 -29.52 8.57 -18.29
N ARG A 384 -29.95 9.40 -17.34
CA ARG A 384 -31.37 9.57 -16.99
C ARG A 384 -31.89 11.00 -17.10
N GLY A 385 -31.00 11.99 -17.19
CA GLY A 385 -31.38 13.40 -17.36
C GLY A 385 -31.45 13.79 -18.83
N ARG A 386 -32.10 14.93 -19.10
CA ARG A 386 -32.20 15.51 -20.44
C ARG A 386 -30.83 15.97 -20.96
N ILE A 387 -30.01 16.56 -20.09
CA ILE A 387 -28.64 16.99 -20.40
C ILE A 387 -27.68 15.95 -19.81
N PRO A 388 -26.96 15.15 -20.63
CA PRO A 388 -26.05 14.13 -20.15
C PRO A 388 -24.89 14.70 -19.31
N SER A 389 -24.42 13.91 -18.35
CA SER A 389 -23.19 14.17 -17.58
C SER A 389 -22.36 12.90 -17.53
N LEU A 390 -21.11 12.98 -17.99
CA LEU A 390 -20.20 11.83 -18.04
C LEU A 390 -19.88 11.32 -16.63
N LYS A 391 -19.58 12.22 -15.69
CA LYS A 391 -19.33 11.87 -14.28
C LYS A 391 -20.54 11.21 -13.63
N THR A 392 -21.75 11.68 -13.94
CA THR A 392 -23.00 11.08 -13.46
C THR A 392 -23.22 9.68 -14.05
N SER A 393 -22.94 9.51 -15.35
CA SER A 393 -23.03 8.21 -16.02
C SER A 393 -22.07 7.20 -15.38
N PHE A 394 -20.82 7.59 -15.10
CA PHE A 394 -19.86 6.72 -14.41
C PHE A 394 -20.35 6.34 -13.03
N LEU A 395 -20.76 7.31 -12.21
CA LEU A 395 -21.30 7.03 -10.88
C LEU A 395 -22.50 6.07 -10.93
N ARG A 396 -23.44 6.29 -11.86
CA ARG A 396 -24.62 5.43 -12.01
C ARG A 396 -24.23 4.02 -12.48
N THR A 397 -23.21 3.91 -13.32
CA THR A 397 -22.68 2.62 -13.79
C THR A 397 -22.06 1.86 -12.62
N MET A 398 -21.21 2.52 -11.81
CA MET A 398 -20.63 1.93 -10.60
C MET A 398 -21.72 1.41 -9.66
N LEU A 399 -22.75 2.22 -9.39
CA LEU A 399 -23.87 1.84 -8.51
C LEU A 399 -24.66 0.64 -9.03
N LYS A 400 -24.84 0.52 -10.35
CA LYS A 400 -25.51 -0.63 -10.96
C LYS A 400 -24.66 -1.89 -10.90
N GLU A 401 -23.36 -1.75 -11.09
CA GLU A 401 -22.42 -2.87 -10.99
C GLU A 401 -22.29 -3.36 -9.55
N SER A 402 -22.14 -2.46 -8.58
CA SER A 402 -22.09 -2.82 -7.15
C SER A 402 -23.37 -3.49 -6.66
N GLN A 403 -24.53 -3.09 -7.21
CA GLN A 403 -25.80 -3.75 -6.92
C GLN A 403 -25.84 -5.19 -7.45
N ARG A 404 -25.20 -5.47 -8.59
CA ARG A 404 -25.22 -6.78 -9.25
C ARG A 404 -24.14 -7.72 -8.74
N ASP A 405 -23.04 -7.15 -8.28
CA ASP A 405 -21.85 -7.87 -7.85
C ASP A 405 -21.43 -7.38 -6.46
N PRO A 406 -21.74 -8.15 -5.39
CA PRO A 406 -21.38 -7.81 -4.03
C PRO A 406 -19.88 -7.63 -3.77
N SER A 407 -19.00 -8.12 -4.66
CA SER A 407 -17.56 -7.89 -4.57
C SER A 407 -17.14 -6.48 -5.02
N LYS A 408 -17.99 -5.78 -5.76
CA LYS A 408 -17.71 -4.45 -6.30
C LYS A 408 -18.20 -3.36 -5.35
N ILE A 409 -17.38 -3.02 -4.36
CA ILE A 409 -17.70 -1.99 -3.38
C ILE A 409 -17.29 -0.61 -3.92
N ILE A 410 -18.21 0.36 -3.89
CA ILE A 410 -17.88 1.77 -4.13
C ILE A 410 -17.36 2.37 -2.82
N ALA A 411 -16.04 2.36 -2.66
CA ALA A 411 -15.40 3.05 -1.56
C ALA A 411 -15.49 4.57 -1.75
N THR A 412 -15.60 5.32 -0.65
CA THR A 412 -15.54 6.78 -0.68
C THR A 412 -14.98 7.32 0.62
N CYS A 413 -14.25 8.43 0.54
CA CYS A 413 -13.88 9.24 1.69
C CYS A 413 -14.71 10.53 1.73
N CYS A 414 -14.95 11.04 2.95
CA CYS A 414 -15.55 12.34 3.15
C CYS A 414 -14.48 13.43 2.97
N SER A 415 -14.71 14.36 2.06
CA SER A 415 -13.91 15.57 1.86
C SER A 415 -14.74 16.83 2.16
N TYR A 416 -14.09 17.99 2.19
CA TYR A 416 -14.74 19.27 2.49
C TYR A 416 -14.19 20.47 1.72
N ASP A 417 -13.10 20.28 0.95
CA ASP A 417 -12.50 21.30 0.10
C ASP A 417 -11.79 20.65 -1.11
N GLY A 418 -11.18 21.48 -1.97
CA GLY A 418 -10.47 21.00 -3.16
C GLY A 418 -9.24 20.16 -2.82
N LEU A 419 -8.48 20.54 -1.78
CA LEU A 419 -7.26 19.83 -1.37
C LEU A 419 -7.58 18.43 -0.86
N THR A 420 -8.50 18.32 0.11
CA THR A 420 -8.90 17.03 0.67
C THR A 420 -9.56 16.12 -0.37
N SER A 421 -10.30 16.69 -1.32
CA SER A 421 -10.87 15.94 -2.43
C SER A 421 -9.80 15.42 -3.39
N ARG A 422 -8.77 16.23 -3.69
CA ARG A 422 -7.63 15.80 -4.50
C ARG A 422 -6.86 14.67 -3.83
N LEU A 423 -6.64 14.76 -2.52
CA LEU A 423 -6.02 13.68 -1.74
C LEU A 423 -6.87 12.40 -1.75
N CYS A 424 -8.20 12.50 -1.75
CA CYS A 424 -9.06 11.32 -1.91
C CYS A 424 -8.88 10.68 -3.30
N GLU A 425 -8.83 11.47 -4.37
CA GLU A 425 -8.55 10.94 -5.72
C GLU A 425 -7.15 10.34 -5.81
N GLU A 426 -6.13 11.00 -5.26
CA GLU A 426 -4.75 10.51 -5.20
C GLU A 426 -4.55 9.33 -4.25
N ALA A 427 -5.55 9.01 -3.43
CA ALA A 427 -5.60 7.78 -2.64
C ALA A 427 -6.39 6.66 -3.34
N GLY A 428 -6.90 6.89 -4.55
CA GLY A 428 -7.54 5.88 -5.39
C GLY A 428 -9.05 5.73 -5.16
N PHE A 429 -9.69 6.66 -4.45
CA PHE A 429 -11.13 6.54 -4.18
C PHE A 429 -11.98 6.73 -5.45
N PRO A 430 -13.01 5.89 -5.65
CA PRO A 430 -13.84 5.97 -6.84
C PRO A 430 -14.63 7.23 -7.07
N ILE A 431 -14.98 7.85 -5.97
CA ILE A 431 -15.80 9.04 -5.89
C ILE A 431 -15.28 9.84 -4.69
N VAL A 432 -15.56 11.13 -4.68
CA VAL A 432 -15.43 11.94 -3.46
C VAL A 432 -16.82 12.21 -2.89
N PHE A 433 -16.94 12.17 -1.57
CA PHE A 433 -18.17 12.57 -0.87
C PHE A 433 -17.95 13.92 -0.16
N LEU A 434 -18.51 15.01 -0.67
CA LEU A 434 -18.49 16.30 0.01
C LEU A 434 -19.50 16.30 1.16
N SER A 435 -18.98 16.22 2.38
CA SER A 435 -19.75 16.06 3.62
C SER A 435 -20.22 17.39 4.19
N GLY A 436 -21.51 17.53 4.47
CA GLY A 436 -22.07 18.73 5.12
C GLY A 436 -21.45 18.99 6.49
N TYR A 437 -21.24 17.93 7.29
CA TYR A 437 -20.61 18.03 8.59
C TYR A 437 -19.17 18.55 8.52
N ASN A 438 -18.36 18.02 7.59
CA ASN A 438 -16.96 18.40 7.48
C ASN A 438 -16.82 19.83 6.92
N VAL A 439 -17.66 20.21 5.96
CA VAL A 439 -17.71 21.60 5.45
C VAL A 439 -18.09 22.56 6.57
N ALA A 440 -19.12 22.26 7.37
CA ALA A 440 -19.51 23.07 8.52
C ALA A 440 -18.38 23.19 9.56
N SER A 441 -17.78 22.05 9.93
CA SER A 441 -16.72 21.98 10.92
C SER A 441 -15.46 22.75 10.50
N SER A 442 -15.13 22.74 9.20
CA SER A 442 -14.00 23.52 8.66
C SER A 442 -14.16 25.04 8.83
N GLN A 443 -15.40 25.49 9.04
CA GLN A 443 -15.76 26.89 9.28
C GLN A 443 -16.03 27.18 10.76
N GLY A 444 -15.81 26.20 11.65
CA GLY A 444 -16.13 26.32 13.08
C GLY A 444 -17.64 26.31 13.38
N LEU A 445 -18.46 25.83 12.45
CA LEU A 445 -19.92 25.80 12.56
C LEU A 445 -20.44 24.39 12.86
N PRO A 446 -21.54 24.25 13.62
CA PRO A 446 -22.18 22.97 13.84
C PRO A 446 -22.97 22.52 12.62
N ASP A 447 -23.07 21.20 12.46
CA ASP A 447 -23.86 20.56 11.40
C ASP A 447 -25.36 20.53 11.73
N SER A 448 -25.96 21.72 11.75
CA SER A 448 -27.37 21.96 12.07
C SER A 448 -28.03 22.88 11.05
N GLY A 449 -27.57 22.83 9.80
CA GLY A 449 -28.13 23.62 8.70
C GLY A 449 -27.56 25.05 8.56
N TYR A 450 -26.41 25.34 9.17
CA TYR A 450 -25.77 26.67 9.03
C TYR A 450 -25.13 26.89 7.66
N ILE A 451 -24.67 25.82 7.00
CA ILE A 451 -24.06 25.90 5.69
C ILE A 451 -25.16 26.07 4.64
N ALA A 452 -25.15 27.20 3.94
CA ALA A 452 -26.15 27.48 2.93
C ALA A 452 -25.88 26.65 1.66
N MET A 453 -26.92 26.47 0.84
CA MET A 453 -26.82 25.81 -0.46
C MET A 453 -25.73 26.41 -1.35
N GLU A 454 -25.55 27.74 -1.30
CA GLU A 454 -24.54 28.45 -2.10
C GLU A 454 -23.11 28.14 -1.65
N ASP A 455 -22.88 27.97 -0.34
CA ASP A 455 -21.57 27.59 0.19
C ASP A 455 -21.18 26.19 -0.28
N MET A 456 -22.14 25.26 -0.31
CA MET A 456 -21.94 23.95 -0.91
C MET A 456 -21.66 24.05 -2.41
N CYS A 457 -22.40 24.88 -3.16
CA CYS A 457 -22.16 25.10 -4.60
C CYS A 457 -20.73 25.59 -4.87
N ARG A 458 -20.23 26.53 -4.05
CA ARG A 458 -18.85 27.01 -4.16
C ARG A 458 -17.84 25.90 -3.90
N LYS A 459 -18.05 25.06 -2.88
CA LYS A 459 -17.17 23.91 -2.58
C LYS A 459 -17.22 22.82 -3.63
N MET A 460 -18.37 22.57 -4.25
CA MET A 460 -18.48 21.69 -5.41
C MET A 460 -17.66 22.21 -6.59
N GLN A 461 -17.80 23.49 -6.94
CA GLN A 461 -17.04 24.08 -8.05
C GLN A 461 -15.53 24.09 -7.79
N GLU A 462 -15.12 24.35 -6.54
CA GLU A 462 -13.74 24.22 -6.11
C GLU A 462 -13.22 22.80 -6.32
N THR A 463 -13.98 21.81 -5.84
CA THR A 463 -13.64 20.39 -5.95
C THR A 463 -13.61 19.90 -7.39
N ALA A 464 -14.58 20.31 -8.21
CA ALA A 464 -14.71 19.92 -9.61
C ALA A 464 -13.53 20.37 -10.46
N ARG A 465 -12.83 21.44 -10.06
CA ARG A 465 -11.57 21.89 -10.70
C ARG A 465 -10.37 21.03 -10.32
N GLN A 466 -10.42 20.33 -9.19
CA GLN A 466 -9.29 19.56 -8.66
C GLN A 466 -9.37 18.07 -8.97
N VAL A 467 -10.58 17.52 -9.20
CA VAL A 467 -10.77 16.08 -9.39
C VAL A 467 -11.43 15.71 -10.71
N SER A 468 -10.97 14.61 -11.30
CA SER A 468 -11.55 14.00 -12.50
C SER A 468 -12.67 13.01 -12.16
N ILE A 469 -12.64 12.40 -10.97
CA ILE A 469 -13.65 11.46 -10.48
C ILE A 469 -15.02 12.11 -10.16
N PRO A 470 -16.10 11.31 -10.05
CA PRO A 470 -17.43 11.80 -9.69
C PRO A 470 -17.50 12.38 -8.27
N ILE A 471 -18.24 13.48 -8.13
CA ILE A 471 -18.48 14.15 -6.84
C ILE A 471 -19.89 13.80 -6.36
N PHE A 472 -19.98 13.12 -5.24
CA PHE A 472 -21.22 12.91 -4.50
C PHE A 472 -21.30 13.95 -3.37
N VAL A 473 -22.46 14.54 -3.13
CA VAL A 473 -22.57 15.69 -2.22
C VAL A 473 -23.72 15.50 -1.24
N ASP A 474 -23.50 15.93 0.01
CA ASP A 474 -24.56 16.09 1.00
C ASP A 474 -25.46 17.28 0.62
N GLY A 475 -26.69 16.99 0.24
CA GLY A 475 -27.72 17.97 -0.12
C GLY A 475 -28.58 18.39 1.08
N ASP A 476 -28.23 17.95 2.29
CA ASP A 476 -29.02 18.21 3.49
C ASP A 476 -30.49 17.77 3.27
N THR A 477 -31.44 18.44 3.90
CA THR A 477 -32.88 18.28 3.71
C THR A 477 -33.39 18.79 2.35
N GLY A 478 -32.49 19.28 1.47
CA GLY A 478 -32.82 19.98 0.23
C GLY A 478 -33.20 21.45 0.41
N TYR A 479 -32.91 22.02 1.58
CA TYR A 479 -33.06 23.45 1.92
C TYR A 479 -34.51 23.99 1.83
N GLY A 480 -35.50 23.16 2.17
CA GLY A 480 -36.88 23.60 2.35
C GLY A 480 -37.93 22.66 1.75
N SER A 481 -38.91 23.25 1.07
CA SER A 481 -40.04 22.55 0.44
C SER A 481 -39.61 21.73 -0.78
N PRO A 482 -40.49 20.88 -1.37
CA PRO A 482 -40.19 20.19 -2.63
C PRO A 482 -39.69 21.10 -3.76
N MET A 483 -40.19 22.35 -3.84
CA MET A 483 -39.69 23.32 -4.84
C MET A 483 -38.24 23.75 -4.57
N ASN A 484 -37.85 23.85 -3.29
CA ASN A 484 -36.47 24.12 -2.90
C ASN A 484 -35.58 22.92 -3.24
N VAL A 485 -36.05 21.68 -3.01
CA VAL A 485 -35.33 20.46 -3.40
C VAL A 485 -35.04 20.46 -4.90
N LYS A 486 -36.05 20.77 -5.74
CA LYS A 486 -35.87 20.88 -7.19
C LYS A 486 -34.76 21.87 -7.54
N ARG A 487 -34.81 23.09 -6.98
CA ARG A 487 -33.77 24.11 -7.18
C ARG A 487 -32.40 23.62 -6.72
N THR A 488 -32.30 22.99 -5.55
CA THR A 488 -31.04 22.48 -4.99
C THR A 488 -30.40 21.45 -5.93
N VAL A 489 -31.19 20.49 -6.42
CA VAL A 489 -30.71 19.46 -7.36
C VAL A 489 -30.21 20.10 -8.67
N GLU A 490 -30.94 21.07 -9.22
CA GLU A 490 -30.51 21.81 -10.42
C GLU A 490 -29.21 22.59 -10.19
N CYS A 491 -29.08 23.28 -9.05
CA CYS A 491 -27.88 24.03 -8.70
C CYS A 491 -26.67 23.11 -8.49
N PHE A 492 -26.84 21.99 -7.78
CA PHE A 492 -25.77 21.06 -7.48
C PHE A 492 -25.27 20.36 -8.75
N ALA A 493 -26.19 19.94 -9.64
CA ALA A 493 -25.81 19.37 -10.93
C ALA A 493 -24.99 20.38 -11.77
N ARG A 494 -25.42 21.65 -11.84
CA ARG A 494 -24.68 22.71 -12.54
C ARG A 494 -23.32 23.02 -11.89
N ALA A 495 -23.23 22.90 -10.57
CA ALA A 495 -21.98 23.12 -9.83
C ALA A 495 -20.95 21.98 -10.01
N GLY A 496 -21.35 20.85 -10.62
CA GLY A 496 -20.47 19.73 -10.94
C GLY A 496 -20.70 18.46 -10.14
N ALA A 497 -21.78 18.37 -9.34
CA ALA A 497 -22.13 17.14 -8.65
C ALA A 497 -22.58 16.04 -9.63
N ALA A 498 -22.02 14.85 -9.45
CA ALA A 498 -22.47 13.63 -10.11
C ALA A 498 -23.61 12.96 -9.33
N GLY A 499 -23.65 13.16 -8.01
CA GLY A 499 -24.70 12.65 -7.13
C GLY A 499 -25.01 13.59 -5.96
N ILE A 500 -26.24 13.51 -5.47
CA ILE A 500 -26.73 14.25 -4.30
C ILE A 500 -27.44 13.30 -3.33
N MET A 501 -27.10 13.40 -2.06
CA MET A 501 -27.81 12.74 -0.95
C MET A 501 -28.82 13.73 -0.35
N LEU A 502 -30.08 13.32 -0.22
CA LEU A 502 -31.14 14.11 0.41
C LEU A 502 -31.68 13.36 1.62
N GLU A 503 -31.91 14.08 2.73
CA GLU A 503 -32.52 13.53 3.95
C GLU A 503 -33.96 14.02 4.17
N ASP A 504 -34.75 13.22 4.91
CA ASP A 504 -36.15 13.51 5.21
C ASP A 504 -36.38 14.18 6.57
N GLN A 505 -35.32 14.75 7.18
CA GLN A 505 -35.45 15.49 8.43
C GLN A 505 -36.30 16.77 8.27
N THR A 506 -36.97 17.18 9.35
CA THR A 506 -37.57 18.51 9.46
C THR A 506 -36.48 19.57 9.70
N TRP A 507 -36.74 20.81 9.31
CA TRP A 507 -35.86 21.93 9.67
C TRP A 507 -36.17 22.49 11.07
N PRO A 508 -35.17 22.84 11.90
CA PRO A 508 -33.73 22.67 11.68
C PRO A 508 -33.32 21.19 11.80
N LYS A 509 -32.42 20.77 10.92
CA LYS A 509 -31.90 19.41 10.91
C LYS A 509 -30.89 19.18 12.03
N ARG A 510 -30.66 17.91 12.36
CA ARG A 510 -29.58 17.49 13.26
C ARG A 510 -28.63 16.54 12.55
N CYS A 511 -27.39 16.50 13.01
CA CYS A 511 -26.42 15.50 12.58
C CYS A 511 -26.99 14.10 12.82
N GLY A 512 -26.88 13.22 11.81
CA GLY A 512 -27.44 11.86 11.84
C GLY A 512 -26.97 11.00 13.02
N HIS A 513 -25.83 11.37 13.63
CA HIS A 513 -25.23 10.71 14.80
C HIS A 513 -25.75 11.21 16.16
N THR A 514 -26.64 12.20 16.18
CA THR A 514 -27.14 12.83 17.41
C THR A 514 -28.61 12.45 17.70
N LYS A 515 -29.00 12.46 18.98
CA LYS A 515 -30.39 12.22 19.42
C LYS A 515 -31.27 13.44 19.13
N GLY A 516 -32.60 13.24 19.10
CA GLY A 516 -33.58 14.32 18.95
C GLY A 516 -33.87 14.72 17.51
N LYS A 517 -33.72 13.78 16.56
CA LYS A 517 -34.09 13.96 15.15
C LYS A 517 -35.61 13.89 14.99
N SER A 518 -36.13 14.60 14.00
CA SER A 518 -37.52 14.53 13.56
C SER A 518 -37.57 14.52 12.04
N VAL A 519 -38.52 13.79 11.47
CA VAL A 519 -38.68 13.64 10.02
C VAL A 519 -39.99 14.24 9.56
N VAL A 520 -40.03 14.68 8.30
CA VAL A 520 -41.24 15.21 7.68
C VAL A 520 -42.30 14.10 7.51
N PRO A 521 -43.59 14.46 7.38
CA PRO A 521 -44.63 13.51 7.05
C PRO A 521 -44.30 12.73 5.77
N ARG A 522 -44.75 11.48 5.69
CA ARG A 522 -44.47 10.57 4.55
C ARG A 522 -44.80 11.20 3.19
N ALA A 523 -45.94 11.87 3.10
CA ALA A 523 -46.38 12.55 1.87
C ALA A 523 -45.39 13.64 1.43
N GLU A 524 -44.82 14.39 2.38
CA GLU A 524 -43.83 15.41 2.08
C GLU A 524 -42.49 14.78 1.66
N ALA A 525 -42.03 13.72 2.34
CA ALA A 525 -40.82 13.01 1.96
C ALA A 525 -40.92 12.49 0.51
N ILE A 526 -42.05 11.88 0.13
CA ILE A 526 -42.31 11.42 -1.24
C ILE A 526 -42.31 12.61 -2.22
N ALA A 527 -42.98 13.71 -1.87
CA ALA A 527 -43.02 14.90 -2.73
C ALA A 527 -41.62 15.49 -2.97
N ARG A 528 -40.74 15.51 -1.95
CA ARG A 528 -39.35 15.95 -2.07
C ARG A 528 -38.56 15.04 -3.02
N VAL A 529 -38.70 13.72 -2.89
CA VAL A 529 -38.05 12.75 -3.79
C VAL A 529 -38.55 12.91 -5.22
N GLN A 530 -39.86 13.06 -5.43
CA GLN A 530 -40.42 13.31 -6.76
C GLN A 530 -39.86 14.59 -7.38
N ALA A 531 -39.80 15.68 -6.61
CA ALA A 531 -39.22 16.93 -7.09
C ALA A 531 -37.74 16.79 -7.49
N ALA A 532 -36.94 16.02 -6.75
CA ALA A 532 -35.56 15.72 -7.12
C ALA A 532 -35.46 14.87 -8.40
N VAL A 533 -36.35 13.89 -8.56
CA VAL A 533 -36.43 13.04 -9.76
C VAL A 533 -36.84 13.86 -10.99
N ASP A 534 -37.79 14.77 -10.85
CA ASP A 534 -38.25 15.66 -11.91
C ASP A 534 -37.13 16.64 -12.32
N ALA A 535 -36.39 17.19 -11.35
CA ALA A 535 -35.23 18.04 -11.59
C ALA A 535 -34.17 17.34 -12.46
N ARG A 536 -33.79 16.11 -12.09
CA ARG A 536 -32.86 15.28 -12.87
C ARG A 536 -33.42 15.01 -14.26
N SER A 537 -34.66 14.55 -14.36
CA SER A 537 -35.23 14.02 -15.62
C SER A 537 -35.45 15.12 -16.66
N THR A 538 -35.78 16.34 -16.21
CA THR A 538 -35.97 17.50 -17.10
C THR A 538 -34.72 18.34 -17.32
N GLY A 539 -33.71 18.21 -16.45
CA GLY A 539 -32.48 18.99 -16.44
C GLY A 539 -31.21 18.18 -16.68
N GLN A 540 -30.13 18.59 -16.01
CA GLN A 540 -28.84 17.91 -16.07
C GLN A 540 -28.86 16.62 -15.25
N ASP A 541 -28.26 15.56 -15.80
CA ASP A 541 -28.26 14.26 -15.15
C ASP A 541 -27.46 14.29 -13.85
N ILE A 542 -28.04 13.71 -12.81
CA ILE A 542 -27.48 13.57 -11.47
C ILE A 542 -28.04 12.30 -10.80
N VAL A 543 -27.24 11.62 -9.98
CA VAL A 543 -27.72 10.51 -9.15
C VAL A 543 -28.41 11.07 -7.91
N ILE A 544 -29.63 10.61 -7.63
CA ILE A 544 -30.36 10.96 -6.40
C ILE A 544 -30.24 9.78 -5.44
N LEU A 545 -29.69 10.02 -4.26
CA LEU A 545 -29.70 9.11 -3.12
C LEU A 545 -30.57 9.72 -2.02
N VAL A 546 -31.46 8.93 -1.46
CA VAL A 546 -32.37 9.38 -0.41
C VAL A 546 -32.00 8.63 0.87
N ARG A 547 -31.72 9.38 1.92
CA ARG A 547 -31.50 8.86 3.28
C ARG A 547 -32.76 9.13 4.10
N THR A 548 -33.22 8.12 4.84
CA THR A 548 -34.30 8.32 5.81
C THR A 548 -33.79 8.19 7.24
N ASP A 549 -34.16 9.15 8.08
CA ASP A 549 -33.95 9.12 9.53
C ASP A 549 -35.19 8.60 10.29
N ALA A 550 -36.18 8.07 9.56
CA ALA A 550 -37.46 7.63 10.11
C ALA A 550 -37.38 6.35 10.96
N LEU A 551 -36.19 5.76 11.14
CA LEU A 551 -35.98 4.62 12.05
C LEU A 551 -36.42 4.94 13.49
N ILE A 552 -36.44 6.22 13.87
CA ILE A 552 -37.01 6.69 15.15
C ILE A 552 -38.50 6.35 15.33
N HIS A 553 -39.21 6.06 14.23
CA HIS A 553 -40.61 5.64 14.19
C HIS A 553 -40.77 4.12 13.94
N GLY A 554 -39.68 3.36 13.90
CA GLY A 554 -39.66 1.92 13.68
C GLY A 554 -39.35 1.52 12.23
N TRP A 555 -39.03 0.23 12.04
CA TRP A 555 -38.67 -0.34 10.74
C TRP A 555 -39.83 -0.30 9.73
N GLU A 556 -41.07 -0.45 10.18
CA GLU A 556 -42.25 -0.38 9.30
C GLU A 556 -42.38 0.98 8.59
N GLU A 557 -42.05 2.08 9.29
CA GLU A 557 -42.08 3.42 8.69
C GLU A 557 -40.92 3.62 7.69
N VAL A 558 -39.76 3.03 7.97
CA VAL A 558 -38.63 3.01 7.03
C VAL A 558 -39.00 2.24 5.76
N GLU A 559 -39.54 1.03 5.89
CA GLU A 559 -39.98 0.21 4.75
C GLU A 559 -41.05 0.92 3.91
N ALA A 560 -42.02 1.56 4.57
CA ALA A 560 -43.06 2.31 3.90
C ALA A 560 -42.55 3.54 3.11
N ARG A 561 -41.38 4.09 3.50
CA ARG A 561 -40.70 5.19 2.80
C ARG A 561 -39.74 4.70 1.71
N VAL A 562 -39.15 3.52 1.87
CA VAL A 562 -38.05 2.99 1.05
C VAL A 562 -38.54 2.01 -0.03
N CYS A 563 -39.82 2.07 -0.45
CA CYS A 563 -40.39 1.26 -1.54
C CYS A 563 -39.66 1.36 -2.91
N PHE A 564 -38.64 2.22 -3.04
CA PHE A 564 -37.67 2.23 -4.13
C PHE A 564 -36.25 1.96 -3.61
N ALA A 565 -35.83 0.70 -3.66
CA ALA A 565 -34.46 0.18 -3.48
C ALA A 565 -33.72 0.55 -2.18
N MET A 566 -33.63 -0.40 -1.25
CA MET A 566 -32.68 -0.36 -0.14
C MET A 566 -31.25 -0.59 -0.63
N VAL A 567 -30.34 0.35 -0.33
CA VAL A 567 -28.90 0.07 -0.22
C VAL A 567 -28.45 0.64 1.13
N ALA A 568 -28.10 -0.22 2.07
CA ALA A 568 -27.55 0.18 3.36
C ALA A 568 -26.05 0.43 3.20
N TYR A 569 -25.63 1.70 3.23
CA TYR A 569 -24.21 2.09 3.28
C TYR A 569 -23.84 2.47 4.72
N PRO A 570 -22.96 1.71 5.40
CA PRO A 570 -22.32 2.21 6.61
C PRO A 570 -21.29 3.27 6.23
N ILE A 571 -21.68 4.55 6.26
CA ILE A 571 -20.73 5.67 6.23
C ILE A 571 -20.17 5.79 7.64
N THR A 572 -19.05 5.14 7.93
CA THR A 572 -18.38 5.25 9.24
C THR A 572 -16.91 5.51 9.04
N LEU A 573 -16.50 6.79 8.98
CA LEU A 573 -15.08 7.18 9.11
C LEU A 573 -14.87 8.67 9.50
N VAL A 574 -15.78 9.27 10.29
CA VAL A 574 -15.59 10.63 10.83
C VAL A 574 -14.89 10.63 12.20
N ALA A 575 -14.97 9.52 12.95
CA ALA A 575 -14.41 9.42 14.31
C ALA A 575 -12.87 9.34 14.35
N ALA A 576 -12.22 8.81 13.31
CA ALA A 576 -10.76 8.63 13.28
C ALA A 576 -10.00 9.95 13.09
N HIS A 577 -10.53 10.86 12.25
CA HIS A 577 -9.86 12.12 11.94
C HIS A 577 -9.96 13.14 13.08
N LEU A 578 -11.12 13.26 13.75
CA LEU A 578 -11.28 14.09 14.94
C LEU A 578 -10.42 13.58 16.11
N LYS A 579 -10.28 12.26 16.27
CA LYS A 579 -9.37 11.67 17.27
C LYS A 579 -7.92 11.98 16.93
N GLY A 580 -7.54 11.97 15.65
CA GLY A 580 -6.21 12.34 15.18
C GLY A 580 -5.89 13.82 15.40
N VAL A 581 -6.80 14.73 15.02
CA VAL A 581 -6.63 16.19 15.22
C VAL A 581 -6.67 16.55 16.70
N LYS A 582 -7.61 15.98 17.48
CA LYS A 582 -7.63 16.17 18.94
C LYS A 582 -6.36 15.66 19.59
N LYS A 583 -5.86 14.48 19.17
CA LYS A 583 -4.60 13.91 19.67
C LYS A 583 -3.41 14.81 19.31
N ALA A 584 -3.31 15.25 18.06
CA ALA A 584 -2.26 16.17 17.63
C ALA A 584 -2.31 17.50 18.38
N LEU A 585 -3.49 18.09 18.59
CA LEU A 585 -3.65 19.33 19.37
C LEU A 585 -3.35 19.12 20.87
N THR A 586 -3.66 17.94 21.42
CA THR A 586 -3.35 17.59 22.80
C THR A 586 -1.85 17.41 22.98
N GLU A 587 -1.19 16.68 22.08
CA GLU A 587 0.27 16.50 22.03
C GLU A 587 0.98 17.84 21.82
N LEU A 588 0.45 18.72 20.95
CA LEU A 588 0.98 20.07 20.76
C LEU A 588 0.87 20.88 22.04
N LYS A 589 -0.28 20.83 22.73
CA LYS A 589 -0.53 21.51 24.00
C LYS A 589 0.37 21.01 25.12
N GLU A 590 0.65 19.71 25.17
CA GLU A 590 1.57 19.08 26.12
C GLU A 590 3.05 19.41 25.81
N SER A 591 3.38 19.68 24.54
CA SER A 591 4.74 20.02 24.10
C SER A 591 5.16 21.48 24.34
N LEU A 592 4.23 22.36 24.73
CA LEU A 592 4.53 23.77 25.02
C LEU A 592 5.11 23.92 26.44
N THR A 593 6.40 24.27 26.52
CA THR A 593 7.19 24.36 27.77
C THR A 593 6.93 25.60 28.62
N VAL A 594 5.92 26.42 28.28
CA VAL A 594 5.52 27.60 29.05
C VAL A 594 4.08 27.37 29.49
N GLY A 595 3.86 27.33 30.80
CA GLY A 595 2.57 27.00 31.41
C GLY A 595 1.41 27.85 30.86
N PRO A 596 0.17 27.35 30.96
CA PRO A 596 -1.00 27.98 30.36
C PRO A 596 -1.14 29.45 30.81
N PRO A 597 -1.44 30.40 29.90
CA PRO A 597 -1.89 31.72 30.33
C PRO A 597 -3.16 31.58 31.17
N PRO A 598 -3.27 32.29 32.30
CA PRO A 598 -4.40 32.18 33.21
C PRO A 598 -5.58 32.95 32.61
N LEU A 599 -6.56 32.25 32.04
CA LEU A 599 -7.97 32.65 31.90
C LEU A 599 -8.69 31.67 30.96
N ILE A 600 -8.87 30.43 31.41
CA ILE A 600 -9.99 29.61 30.93
C ILE A 600 -10.73 29.20 32.19
N MET A 601 -11.98 29.64 32.29
CA MET A 601 -12.90 29.27 33.38
C MET A 601 -12.84 27.76 33.58
N ASN A 602 -12.73 27.35 34.84
CA ASN A 602 -12.59 25.94 35.16
C ASN A 602 -13.93 25.23 34.88
N PHE A 603 -13.91 23.90 34.89
CA PHE A 603 -15.07 23.08 34.54
C PHE A 603 -16.29 23.35 35.44
N GLU A 604 -16.08 23.71 36.71
CA GLU A 604 -17.16 24.07 37.64
C GLU A 604 -17.82 25.40 37.26
N ASP A 605 -17.04 26.42 36.92
CA ASP A 605 -17.55 27.73 36.47
C ASP A 605 -18.43 27.60 35.20
N VAL A 606 -18.04 26.69 34.30
CA VAL A 606 -18.80 26.39 33.07
C VAL A 606 -20.10 25.64 33.38
N CYS A 607 -20.07 24.68 34.31
CA CYS A 607 -21.27 23.94 34.71
C CYS A 607 -22.29 24.85 35.42
N GLU A 608 -21.82 25.80 36.24
CA GLU A 608 -22.66 26.79 36.93
C GLU A 608 -23.29 27.79 35.94
N GLY A 609 -22.51 28.28 34.96
CA GLY A 609 -23.00 29.21 33.93
C GLY A 609 -24.03 28.63 32.95
N VAL A 610 -24.04 27.30 32.76
CA VAL A 610 -24.96 26.61 31.82
C VAL A 610 -26.04 25.77 32.51
N GLY A 611 -26.09 25.77 33.86
CA GLY A 611 -27.18 25.17 34.64
C GLY A 611 -27.29 23.64 34.56
N PHE A 612 -26.21 22.93 34.23
CA PHE A 612 -26.21 21.46 34.04
C PHE A 612 -25.68 20.75 35.30
N ASN A 613 -26.49 20.72 36.36
CA ASN A 613 -26.07 20.20 37.68
C ASN A 613 -26.60 18.79 38.01
N LYS A 614 -26.44 17.80 37.12
CA LYS A 614 -26.36 16.34 37.41
C LYS A 614 -26.69 15.46 36.20
N TYR A 615 -25.98 14.34 36.10
CA TYR A 615 -26.52 13.07 35.60
C TYR A 615 -26.52 12.06 36.75
#